data_AF-A0A316MC62-F1
#
_entry.id   AF-A0A316MC62-F1
#
_cell.length_a   1.000
_cell.length_b   1.000
_cell.length_c   1.000
_cell.angle_alpha   90.00
_cell.angle_beta   90.00
_cell.angle_gamma   90.00
#
_symmetry.space_group_name_H-M   'P 1'
#
loop_
_entity.id
_entity.type
_entity.pdbx_description
1 polymer ?
#
loop_
_entity_poly.entity_id
_entity_poly.type
_entity_poly.pdbx_seq_one_letter_code
_entity_poly.pdbx_strand_id
1 'polypeptide(L)'
;MAKYSYEFKKKVVDAYLNGEGGYPYLAKTYGIPAWSNIKKWVLSYSKMGDEGLKRSRKKNNYSFEYKLHVVELYLSSEVSYQDLALQEKINNPVQICKWVNDFNIAGVDALRPKKKGRKKSLVSNNKKEKVQLSSEITPVDTSAEH
;
A
#
# COMPACT_ATOMS: atom_id res chain seq x y z
N MET A 1 5.23 15.83 -3.74
CA MET A 1 4.93 17.08 -2.99
C MET A 1 3.64 16.92 -2.18
N ALA A 2 3.46 17.58 -1.04
CA ALA A 2 2.12 17.77 -0.48
C ALA A 2 1.50 19.00 -1.15
N LYS A 3 0.22 18.94 -1.56
CA LYS A 3 -0.43 20.06 -2.24
C LYS A 3 -0.65 21.27 -1.32
N TYR A 4 -0.85 21.01 -0.04
CA TYR A 4 -1.11 22.03 0.98
C TYR A 4 -0.09 21.93 2.11
N SER A 5 0.49 23.08 2.49
CA SER A 5 1.41 23.20 3.62
C SER A 5 0.66 23.08 4.95
N TYR A 6 1.39 22.84 6.04
CA TYR A 6 0.83 22.86 7.39
C TYR A 6 0.19 24.22 7.70
N GLU A 7 0.92 25.32 7.48
CA GLU A 7 0.44 26.69 7.71
C GLU A 7 -0.87 26.98 6.99
N PHE A 8 -0.99 26.56 5.72
CA PHE A 8 -2.21 26.76 4.95
C PHE A 8 -3.39 25.98 5.56
N LYS A 9 -3.19 24.70 5.92
CA LYS A 9 -4.23 23.91 6.55
C LYS A 9 -4.64 24.50 7.89
N LYS A 10 -3.68 24.96 8.69
CA LYS A 10 -3.90 25.57 10.01
C LYS A 10 -4.78 26.80 9.87
N LYS A 11 -4.43 27.71 8.95
CA LYS A 11 -5.26 28.89 8.61
C LYS A 11 -6.71 28.52 8.28
N VAL A 12 -6.92 27.52 7.45
CA VAL A 12 -8.28 27.09 7.04
C VAL A 12 -9.05 26.47 8.21
N VAL A 13 -8.37 25.69 9.06
CA VAL A 13 -8.98 25.11 10.26
C VAL A 13 -9.35 26.20 11.26
N ASP A 14 -8.47 27.16 11.51
CA ASP A 14 -8.73 28.27 12.42
C ASP A 14 -9.90 29.13 11.92
N ALA A 15 -9.99 29.40 10.60
CA ALA A 15 -11.14 30.08 10.01
C ALA A 15 -12.47 29.33 10.24
N TYR A 16 -12.45 27.99 10.18
CA TYR A 16 -13.62 27.18 10.52
C TYR A 16 -13.98 27.30 12.01
N LEU A 17 -12.98 27.22 12.90
CA LEU A 17 -13.19 27.33 14.35
C LEU A 17 -13.68 28.73 14.77
N ASN A 18 -13.26 29.77 14.06
CA ASN A 18 -13.74 31.15 14.24
C ASN A 18 -15.16 31.39 13.71
N GLY A 19 -15.79 30.38 13.08
CA GLY A 19 -17.14 30.50 12.56
C GLY A 19 -17.24 31.33 11.28
N GLU A 20 -16.14 31.51 10.53
CA GLU A 20 -16.14 32.29 9.27
C GLU A 20 -17.00 31.65 8.17
N GLY A 21 -17.38 30.37 8.33
CA GLY A 21 -18.37 29.69 7.51
C GLY A 21 -18.24 28.17 7.51
N GLY A 22 -19.16 27.49 6.81
CA GLY A 22 -19.15 26.04 6.65
C GLY A 22 -18.09 25.53 5.67
N TYR A 23 -17.87 24.20 5.62
CA TYR A 23 -16.87 23.60 4.73
C TYR A 23 -17.00 23.97 3.25
N PRO A 24 -18.19 24.00 2.63
CA PRO A 24 -18.33 24.38 1.22
C PRO A 24 -17.94 25.84 0.97
N TYR A 25 -18.29 26.73 1.90
CA TYR A 25 -17.93 28.15 1.85
C TYR A 25 -16.41 28.32 1.91
N LEU A 26 -15.77 27.74 2.93
CA LEU A 26 -14.31 27.81 3.08
C LEU A 26 -13.58 27.17 1.88
N ALA A 27 -14.11 26.10 1.31
CA ALA A 27 -13.53 25.48 0.12
C ALA A 27 -13.50 26.44 -1.07
N LYS A 28 -14.59 27.18 -1.29
CA LYS A 28 -14.66 28.23 -2.32
C LYS A 28 -13.71 29.38 -2.02
N THR A 29 -13.72 29.90 -0.79
CA THR A 29 -12.89 31.04 -0.35
C THR A 29 -11.39 30.76 -0.49
N TYR A 30 -10.96 29.56 -0.12
CA TYR A 30 -9.55 29.16 -0.15
C TYR A 30 -9.14 28.40 -1.42
N GLY A 31 -10.02 28.27 -2.42
CA GLY A 31 -9.72 27.60 -3.69
C GLY A 31 -9.45 26.09 -3.56
N ILE A 32 -10.04 25.42 -2.57
CA ILE A 32 -9.88 23.99 -2.32
C ILE A 32 -10.93 23.23 -3.15
N PRO A 33 -10.54 22.31 -4.06
CA PRO A 33 -11.49 21.67 -4.97
C PRO A 33 -12.59 20.84 -4.31
N ALA A 34 -12.32 20.30 -3.12
CA ALA A 34 -13.26 19.46 -2.39
C ALA A 34 -13.36 19.88 -0.93
N TRP A 35 -14.57 20.27 -0.50
CA TRP A 35 -14.88 20.63 0.89
C TRP A 35 -14.58 19.50 1.88
N SER A 36 -14.65 18.25 1.43
CA SER A 36 -14.31 17.07 2.24
C SER A 36 -12.86 17.06 2.72
N ASN A 37 -11.94 17.77 2.04
CA ASN A 37 -10.57 17.94 2.54
C ASN A 37 -10.52 18.81 3.80
N ILE A 38 -11.34 19.86 3.86
CA ILE A 38 -11.43 20.73 5.03
C ILE A 38 -12.00 19.96 6.21
N LYS A 39 -13.09 19.21 5.98
CA LYS A 39 -13.68 18.33 7.01
C LYS A 39 -12.63 17.37 7.59
N LYS A 40 -11.79 16.76 6.75
CA LYS A 40 -10.68 15.89 7.21
C LYS A 40 -9.67 16.63 8.07
N TRP A 41 -9.25 17.84 7.66
CA TRP A 41 -8.28 18.62 8.44
C TRP A 41 -8.83 19.02 9.79
N VAL A 42 -10.09 19.49 9.84
CA VAL A 42 -10.77 19.84 11.09
C VAL A 42 -10.86 18.62 11.99
N LEU A 43 -11.29 17.46 11.48
CA LEU A 43 -11.40 16.24 12.27
C LEU A 43 -10.03 15.78 12.81
N SER A 44 -8.99 15.79 11.96
CA SER A 44 -7.63 15.46 12.40
C SER A 44 -7.12 16.42 13.46
N TYR A 45 -7.42 17.72 13.34
CA TYR A 45 -7.07 18.74 14.33
C TYR A 45 -7.82 18.53 15.65
N SER A 46 -9.11 18.26 15.62
CA SER A 46 -9.90 18.00 16.84
C SER A 46 -9.41 16.77 17.62
N LYS A 47 -8.81 15.78 16.95
CA LYS A 47 -8.33 14.55 17.59
C LYS A 47 -6.85 14.58 17.99
N MET A 48 -5.99 15.24 17.20
CA MET A 48 -4.52 15.19 17.37
C MET A 48 -3.87 16.58 17.48
N GLY A 49 -4.65 17.65 17.48
CA GLY A 49 -4.16 19.03 17.45
C GLY A 49 -3.32 19.30 16.19
N ASP A 50 -2.27 20.11 16.34
CA ASP A 50 -1.42 20.52 15.23
C ASP A 50 -0.67 19.35 14.56
N GLU A 51 -0.37 18.29 15.31
CA GLU A 51 0.25 17.08 14.75
C GLU A 51 -0.65 16.40 13.71
N GLY A 52 -1.97 16.52 13.85
CA GLY A 52 -2.94 16.00 12.88
C GLY A 52 -2.92 16.70 11.52
N LEU A 53 -2.39 17.93 11.46
CA LEU A 53 -2.27 18.69 10.21
C LEU A 53 -0.93 18.46 9.51
N LYS A 54 0.09 18.10 10.30
CA LYS A 54 1.45 17.84 9.82
C LYS A 54 1.51 16.56 9.00
N ARG A 55 2.38 16.57 7.99
CA ARG A 55 2.65 15.38 7.19
C ARG A 55 3.66 14.53 7.95
N SER A 56 3.30 13.28 8.27
CA SER A 56 4.30 12.31 8.71
C SER A 56 5.30 12.03 7.59
N ARG A 57 6.59 12.22 7.90
CA ARG A 57 7.70 11.81 7.03
C ARG A 57 8.27 10.44 7.41
N LYS A 58 7.79 9.87 8.52
CA LYS A 58 8.24 8.57 9.01
C LYS A 58 7.52 7.47 8.24
N LYS A 59 8.30 6.47 7.80
CA LYS A 59 7.73 5.24 7.25
C LYS A 59 7.40 4.33 8.42
N ASN A 60 6.12 4.20 8.75
CA ASN A 60 5.68 3.23 9.75
C ASN A 60 5.80 1.82 9.15
N ASN A 61 6.57 0.96 9.81
CA ASN A 61 6.62 -0.46 9.51
C ASN A 61 5.65 -1.17 10.47
N TYR A 62 4.50 -1.59 9.95
CA TYR A 62 3.51 -2.34 10.69
C TYR A 62 3.85 -3.84 10.65
N SER A 63 3.90 -4.48 11.81
CA SER A 63 4.09 -5.93 11.93
C SER A 63 2.90 -6.68 11.32
N PHE A 64 3.09 -7.97 11.04
CA PHE A 64 1.99 -8.82 10.56
C PHE A 64 0.84 -8.86 11.58
N GLU A 65 1.15 -9.13 12.84
CA GLU A 65 0.19 -9.16 13.95
C GLU A 65 -0.61 -7.87 14.06
N TYR A 66 0.06 -6.71 13.96
CA TYR A 66 -0.64 -5.43 14.04
C TYR A 66 -1.61 -5.22 12.89
N LYS A 67 -1.23 -5.57 11.66
CA LYS A 67 -2.14 -5.46 10.52
C LYS A 67 -3.34 -6.39 10.68
N LEU A 68 -3.12 -7.61 11.17
CA LEU A 68 -4.18 -8.57 11.42
C LEU A 68 -5.16 -8.02 12.45
N HIS A 69 -4.65 -7.52 13.58
CA HIS A 69 -5.46 -6.87 14.61
C HIS A 69 -6.32 -5.72 14.05
N VAL A 70 -5.73 -4.82 13.25
CA VAL A 70 -6.49 -3.70 12.66
C VAL A 70 -7.58 -4.18 11.69
N VAL A 71 -7.32 -5.24 10.92
CA VAL A 71 -8.32 -5.84 10.02
C VAL A 71 -9.45 -6.49 10.82
N GLU A 72 -9.13 -7.27 11.85
CA GLU A 72 -10.12 -7.90 12.73
C GLU A 72 -10.97 -6.85 13.46
N LEU A 73 -10.34 -5.78 13.95
CA LEU A 73 -11.04 -4.66 14.58
C LEU A 73 -12.01 -4.00 13.59
N TYR A 74 -11.60 -3.80 12.34
CA TYR A 74 -12.50 -3.27 11.30
C TYR A 74 -13.68 -4.22 11.01
N LEU A 75 -13.43 -5.52 10.91
CA LEU A 75 -14.47 -6.51 10.61
C LEU A 75 -15.44 -6.75 11.78
N SER A 76 -15.01 -6.48 13.01
CA SER A 76 -15.83 -6.66 14.23
C SER A 76 -16.53 -5.39 14.72
N SER A 77 -16.23 -4.23 14.15
CA SER A 77 -16.80 -2.94 14.58
C SER A 77 -17.43 -2.15 13.45
N GLU A 78 -18.41 -1.30 13.78
CA GLU A 78 -19.11 -0.44 12.81
C GLU A 78 -18.40 0.92 12.66
N VAL A 79 -17.08 0.91 12.47
CA VAL A 79 -16.29 2.15 12.32
C VAL A 79 -15.91 2.39 10.87
N SER A 80 -15.85 3.65 10.47
CA SER A 80 -15.31 4.00 9.16
C SER A 80 -13.80 3.79 9.14
N TYR A 81 -13.22 3.57 7.95
CA TYR A 81 -11.76 3.53 7.78
C TYR A 81 -11.06 4.79 8.29
N GLN A 82 -11.73 5.95 8.26
CA GLN A 82 -11.17 7.20 8.76
C GLN A 82 -11.12 7.20 10.29
N ASP A 83 -12.19 6.76 10.94
CA ASP A 83 -12.26 6.73 12.40
C ASP A 83 -11.27 5.72 12.98
N LEU A 84 -11.20 4.52 12.38
CA LEU A 84 -10.23 3.50 12.77
C LEU A 84 -8.80 3.99 12.60
N ALA A 85 -8.50 4.69 11.50
CA ALA A 85 -7.19 5.28 11.27
C ALA A 85 -6.83 6.34 12.32
N LEU A 86 -7.81 7.13 12.79
CA LEU A 86 -7.59 8.09 13.86
C LEU A 86 -7.37 7.42 15.21
N GLN A 87 -8.12 6.37 15.54
CA GLN A 87 -7.96 5.58 16.77
C GLN A 87 -6.57 4.93 16.84
N GLU A 88 -6.19 4.25 15.76
CA GLU A 88 -4.93 3.51 15.64
C GLU A 88 -3.73 4.40 15.25
N LYS A 89 -3.92 5.72 15.18
CA LYS A 89 -2.89 6.72 14.79
C LYS A 89 -2.21 6.37 13.46
N ILE A 90 -2.98 5.77 12.55
CA ILE A 90 -2.57 5.48 11.17
C ILE A 90 -2.87 6.71 10.33
N ASN A 91 -1.82 7.36 9.83
CA ASN A 91 -1.98 8.60 9.07
C ASN A 91 -2.72 8.45 7.74
N ASN A 92 -2.78 7.23 7.19
CA ASN A 92 -3.38 6.98 5.89
C ASN A 92 -4.48 5.90 5.97
N PRO A 93 -5.76 6.28 5.99
CA PRO A 93 -6.87 5.31 6.05
C PRO A 93 -6.92 4.38 4.82
N VAL A 94 -6.34 4.80 3.68
CA VAL A 94 -6.24 3.95 2.49
C VAL A 94 -5.35 2.72 2.75
N GLN A 95 -4.41 2.77 3.69
CA GLN A 95 -3.62 1.60 4.07
C GLN A 95 -4.49 0.52 4.72
N ILE A 96 -5.43 0.92 5.58
CA ILE A 96 -6.37 -0.01 6.22
C ILE A 96 -7.27 -0.67 5.17
N CYS A 97 -7.84 0.13 4.28
CA CYS A 97 -8.64 -0.39 3.16
C CYS A 97 -7.87 -1.43 2.33
N LYS A 98 -6.57 -1.16 2.06
CA LYS A 98 -5.72 -2.13 1.37
C LYS A 98 -5.53 -3.42 2.17
N TRP A 99 -5.28 -3.35 3.48
CA TRP A 99 -5.11 -4.56 4.30
C TRP A 99 -6.38 -5.40 4.37
N VAL A 100 -7.54 -4.75 4.54
CA VAL A 100 -8.84 -5.44 4.55
C VAL A 100 -9.10 -6.10 3.20
N ASN A 101 -8.83 -5.40 2.10
CA ASN A 101 -8.97 -5.98 0.76
C ASN A 101 -7.99 -7.14 0.51
N ASP A 102 -6.72 -7.00 0.90
CA ASP A 102 -5.71 -8.07 0.79
C ASP A 102 -6.17 -9.31 1.59
N PHE A 103 -6.71 -9.10 2.80
CA PHE A 103 -7.28 -10.17 3.64
C PHE A 103 -8.51 -10.82 3.00
N ASN A 104 -9.44 -10.05 2.45
CA ASN A 104 -10.64 -10.61 1.82
C ASN A 104 -10.33 -11.44 0.56
N ILE A 105 -9.24 -11.11 -0.16
CA ILE A 105 -8.86 -11.83 -1.39
C ILE A 105 -8.06 -13.09 -1.11
N ALA A 106 -7.09 -13.03 -0.18
CA ALA A 106 -6.09 -14.09 0.01
C ALA A 106 -5.87 -14.49 1.48
N GLY A 107 -6.78 -14.10 2.37
CA GLY A 107 -6.75 -14.42 3.79
C GLY A 107 -5.58 -13.80 4.54
N VAL A 108 -5.26 -14.42 5.69
CA VAL A 108 -4.17 -13.98 6.58
C VAL A 108 -2.81 -13.88 5.88
N ASP A 109 -2.49 -14.80 4.96
CA ASP A 109 -1.19 -14.84 4.29
C ASP A 109 -0.91 -13.60 3.43
N ALA A 110 -1.96 -12.90 3.00
CA ALA A 110 -1.84 -11.67 2.23
C ALA A 110 -1.17 -10.51 3.01
N LEU A 111 -1.31 -10.51 4.34
CA LEU A 111 -0.78 -9.47 5.22
C LEU A 111 0.71 -9.67 5.55
N ARG A 112 1.24 -10.87 5.33
CA ARG A 112 2.64 -11.22 5.62
C ARG A 112 3.61 -10.37 4.80
N PRO A 113 4.80 -10.05 5.34
CA PRO A 113 5.81 -9.32 4.59
C PRO A 113 6.19 -10.06 3.30
N LYS A 114 5.96 -9.43 2.15
CA LYS A 114 6.38 -9.96 0.85
C LYS A 114 7.88 -9.70 0.66
N LYS A 115 8.61 -10.69 0.12
CA LYS A 115 10.03 -10.52 -0.22
C LYS A 115 10.21 -9.29 -1.11
N LYS A 116 11.04 -8.34 -0.68
CA LYS A 116 11.33 -7.11 -1.42
C LYS A 116 12.27 -7.44 -2.59
N GLY A 117 11.87 -7.13 -3.82
CA GLY A 117 12.71 -7.27 -5.00
C GLY A 117 11.97 -7.79 -6.24
N ARG A 118 12.65 -7.75 -7.38
CA ARG A 118 12.16 -8.32 -8.64
C ARG A 118 12.12 -9.84 -8.51
N LYS A 119 10.97 -10.46 -8.79
CA LYS A 119 10.89 -11.93 -8.95
C LYS A 119 11.85 -12.32 -10.08
N LYS A 120 12.76 -13.27 -9.84
CA LYS A 120 13.63 -13.77 -10.91
C LYS A 120 12.74 -14.32 -12.03
N SER A 121 12.93 -13.81 -13.25
CA SER A 121 12.28 -14.40 -14.42
C SER A 121 12.84 -15.79 -14.60
N LEU A 122 11.99 -16.81 -14.58
CA LEU A 122 12.40 -18.15 -15.01
C LEU A 122 12.66 -18.04 -16.52
N VAL A 123 13.93 -18.06 -16.92
CA VAL A 123 14.29 -18.17 -18.33
C VAL A 123 13.89 -19.58 -18.75
N SER A 124 12.87 -19.71 -19.60
CA SER A 124 12.48 -20.98 -20.20
C SER A 124 13.58 -21.42 -21.17
N ASN A 125 14.41 -22.37 -20.76
CA ASN A 125 15.40 -22.98 -21.63
C ASN A 125 14.70 -23.89 -22.67
N ASN A 126 14.23 -23.31 -23.78
CA ASN A 126 13.98 -24.08 -25.01
C ASN A 126 15.32 -24.29 -25.72
N LYS A 127 16.12 -25.24 -25.22
CA LYS A 127 17.38 -25.64 -25.88
C LYS A 127 17.02 -26.62 -27.00
N LYS A 128 16.94 -26.12 -28.24
CA LYS A 128 16.85 -26.93 -29.46
C LYS A 128 18.05 -27.86 -29.53
N GLU A 129 17.80 -29.17 -29.53
CA GLU A 129 18.80 -30.20 -29.83
C GLU A 129 19.29 -30.01 -31.27
N LYS A 130 20.60 -29.77 -31.43
CA LYS A 130 21.28 -29.87 -32.72
C LYS A 130 21.98 -31.22 -32.74
N VAL A 131 21.43 -32.12 -33.54
CA VAL A 131 22.06 -33.37 -33.98
C VAL A 131 23.38 -33.02 -34.66
N GLN A 132 24.47 -33.67 -34.26
CA GLN A 132 25.71 -33.67 -35.03
C GLN A 132 26.22 -35.10 -35.13
N LEU A 133 25.94 -35.66 -36.31
CA LEU A 133 26.51 -36.86 -36.91
C LEU A 133 28.03 -36.71 -37.00
N SER A 134 28.78 -37.64 -36.41
CA SER A 134 30.19 -37.87 -36.73
C SER A 134 30.43 -39.36 -36.85
N SER A 135 30.65 -39.76 -38.10
CA SER A 135 31.20 -41.03 -38.55
C SER A 135 32.55 -41.32 -37.90
N GLU A 136 32.69 -42.49 -37.28
CA GLU A 136 33.98 -43.15 -37.14
C GLU A 136 33.90 -44.52 -37.83
N ILE A 137 34.59 -44.58 -38.96
CA ILE A 137 35.00 -45.81 -39.64
C ILE A 137 36.36 -46.14 -39.04
N THR A 138 36.60 -47.40 -38.64
CA THR A 138 37.88 -48.13 -38.79
C THR A 138 37.75 -49.55 -38.19
N PRO A 139 38.57 -50.52 -38.62
CA PRO A 139 38.06 -51.81 -39.12
C PRO A 139 38.70 -53.05 -38.45
N VAL A 140 38.37 -54.23 -38.99
CA VAL A 140 39.09 -55.53 -38.95
C VAL A 140 38.78 -56.44 -37.74
N ASP A 141 38.04 -57.56 -37.89
CA ASP A 141 38.35 -58.91 -38.46
C ASP A 141 38.82 -59.87 -37.32
N THR A 142 38.51 -61.16 -37.16
CA THR A 142 38.00 -62.25 -38.04
C THR A 142 37.48 -63.42 -37.18
N SER A 143 36.63 -64.27 -37.79
CA SER A 143 36.55 -65.74 -37.65
C SER A 143 35.75 -66.39 -36.51
N ALA A 144 34.61 -66.97 -36.92
CA ALA A 144 34.08 -68.24 -36.42
C ALA A 144 33.48 -69.03 -37.60
N GLU A 145 33.71 -70.37 -37.60
CA GLU A 145 33.10 -71.42 -38.44
C GLU A 145 33.63 -71.49 -39.89
N HIS A 146 34.17 -72.60 -40.42
CA HIS A 146 33.93 -74.03 -40.19
C HIS A 146 35.14 -74.86 -40.70
#